data_AF-A0A2S9KI60-F1
#
_entry.id   AF-A0A2S9KI60-F1
#
_cell.length_a   1.000
_cell.length_b   1.000
_cell.length_c   1.000
_cell.angle_alpha   90.00
_cell.angle_beta   90.00
_cell.angle_gamma   90.00
#
_symmetry.space_group_name_H-M   'P 1'
#
loop_
_entity.id
_entity.type
_entity.pdbx_description
1 polymer ?
#
loop_
_entity_poly.entity_id
_entity_poly.type
_entity_poly.pdbx_seq_one_letter_code
_entity_poly.pdbx_strand_id
1 'polypeptide(L)'
;MQDPLQDSAGSVSPPASSPQAPADASWERKTLERLAFAALEEQRTARRWKVRIRLLWLALFAVLLWMAYREMPDSASISTPHTALIEIRGEIAADTEASSQFLLGSLRSAFEDKGAKAVVLLINSPGGSPVQAGIINDEIHRLKKLHDKPVYAVVEETCASAAYYIAAAADQIYVDKASIVGSIGVLMDGFGFTGLMDKVGVERRLLTAGVNKGFLDPFSPQNATHRAYAQDMLNEIHAQFIDVVRTGRGDRLKETPELFSGLAWSGQKAIALGLADDYGSLDQVAREVVKAEDIVDYTQHENVASRLAKRFGAGVGESAMQLMQRATPVLR
;
A
#
# COMPACT_ATOMS: atom_id res chain seq x y z
N MET A 1 11.48 -86.78 -33.28
CA MET A 1 11.28 -86.30 -34.66
C MET A 1 10.18 -87.17 -35.25
N GLN A 2 8.94 -86.71 -35.43
CA GLN A 2 8.38 -85.37 -35.18
C GLN A 2 6.85 -85.46 -34.88
N ASP A 3 6.22 -84.32 -34.57
CA ASP A 3 4.78 -84.03 -34.32
C ASP A 3 3.81 -84.38 -35.48
N PRO A 4 2.46 -84.11 -35.48
CA PRO A 4 1.60 -83.36 -34.50
C PRO A 4 0.14 -83.84 -34.16
N LEU A 5 -0.41 -83.29 -33.04
CA LEU A 5 -1.78 -82.71 -32.77
C LEU A 5 -3.15 -83.50 -32.70
N GLN A 6 -3.96 -83.12 -31.68
CA GLN A 6 -5.45 -82.91 -31.60
C GLN A 6 -6.47 -84.11 -31.58
N ASP A 7 -7.67 -84.08 -30.92
CA ASP A 7 -8.32 -83.16 -29.94
C ASP A 7 -9.50 -83.79 -29.09
N SER A 8 -9.81 -83.22 -27.91
CA SER A 8 -11.12 -83.11 -27.16
C SER A 8 -11.97 -84.27 -26.49
N ALA A 9 -12.49 -83.96 -25.28
CA ALA A 9 -13.86 -84.20 -24.69
C ALA A 9 -14.33 -85.45 -23.83
N GLY A 10 -14.94 -85.18 -22.65
CA GLY A 10 -15.98 -85.98 -21.90
C GLY A 10 -15.53 -86.91 -20.72
N SER A 11 -16.07 -87.03 -19.47
CA SER A 11 -17.33 -86.70 -18.69
C SER A 11 -18.21 -87.95 -18.36
N VAL A 12 -18.83 -88.27 -17.19
CA VAL A 12 -19.14 -87.68 -15.84
C VAL A 12 -19.35 -88.82 -14.77
N SER A 13 -19.36 -88.59 -13.43
CA SER A 13 -19.96 -89.48 -12.39
C SER A 13 -20.33 -88.81 -11.01
N PRO A 14 -21.20 -89.41 -10.14
CA PRO A 14 -21.95 -88.70 -9.04
C PRO A 14 -21.67 -89.14 -7.55
N PRO A 15 -22.30 -88.54 -6.50
CA PRO A 15 -21.76 -88.46 -5.11
C PRO A 15 -22.69 -88.88 -3.92
N ALA A 16 -22.32 -88.45 -2.68
CA ALA A 16 -23.02 -88.43 -1.34
C ALA A 16 -22.50 -89.45 -0.30
N SER A 17 -22.53 -89.25 1.04
CA SER A 17 -23.12 -88.20 1.94
C SER A 17 -22.29 -88.01 3.25
N SER A 18 -22.64 -87.06 4.15
CA SER A 18 -21.85 -86.70 5.36
C SER A 18 -22.66 -86.17 6.58
N PRO A 19 -22.11 -86.19 7.83
CA PRO A 19 -22.72 -85.60 9.05
C PRO A 19 -21.91 -84.44 9.70
N GLN A 20 -22.49 -83.80 10.74
CA GLN A 20 -22.01 -82.56 11.42
C GLN A 20 -22.48 -82.52 12.91
N ALA A 21 -22.06 -81.62 13.82
CA ALA A 21 -20.80 -80.90 14.11
C ALA A 21 -20.96 -80.06 15.43
N PRO A 22 -19.92 -79.81 16.27
CA PRO A 22 -20.05 -79.04 17.52
C PRO A 22 -19.82 -77.51 17.35
N ALA A 23 -20.44 -76.70 18.21
CA ALA A 23 -20.74 -75.29 17.91
C ALA A 23 -19.90 -74.21 18.63
N ASP A 24 -19.26 -74.50 19.77
CA ASP A 24 -18.72 -73.46 20.67
C ASP A 24 -17.59 -72.63 20.04
N ALA A 25 -16.75 -73.26 19.20
CA ALA A 25 -15.69 -72.57 18.47
C ALA A 25 -16.20 -71.49 17.47
N SER A 26 -17.51 -71.35 17.27
CA SER A 26 -18.09 -70.39 16.32
C SER A 26 -18.26 -68.97 16.86
N TRP A 27 -18.43 -68.77 18.18
CA TRP A 27 -18.67 -67.42 18.74
C TRP A 27 -17.37 -66.67 19.01
N GLU A 28 -16.34 -67.35 19.53
CA GLU A 28 -15.01 -66.78 19.75
C GLU A 28 -14.40 -66.32 18.42
N ARG A 29 -14.48 -67.17 17.39
CA ARG A 29 -14.02 -66.85 16.03
C ARG A 29 -14.72 -65.61 15.49
N LYS A 30 -16.05 -65.50 15.60
CA LYS A 30 -16.81 -64.30 15.18
C LYS A 30 -16.44 -63.05 15.97
N THR A 31 -16.05 -63.18 17.24
CA THR A 31 -15.66 -62.05 18.09
C THR A 31 -14.26 -61.56 17.72
N LEU A 32 -13.30 -62.49 17.53
CA LEU A 32 -11.96 -62.21 17.05
C LEU A 32 -11.97 -61.64 15.61
N GLU A 33 -12.81 -62.20 14.73
CA GLU A 33 -13.05 -61.72 13.37
C GLU A 33 -13.59 -60.28 13.36
N ARG A 34 -14.58 -59.96 14.20
CA ARG A 34 -15.10 -58.59 14.36
C ARG A 34 -14.05 -57.62 14.88
N LEU A 35 -13.25 -58.03 15.87
CA LEU A 35 -12.15 -57.19 16.40
C LEU A 35 -11.05 -56.96 15.36
N ALA A 36 -10.70 -58.00 14.58
CA ALA A 36 -9.73 -57.88 13.48
C ALA A 36 -10.24 -56.95 12.37
N PHE A 37 -11.51 -57.06 11.97
CA PHE A 37 -12.10 -56.16 10.97
C PHE A 37 -12.25 -54.73 11.50
N ALA A 38 -12.65 -54.53 12.76
CA ALA A 38 -12.72 -53.19 13.37
C ALA A 38 -11.34 -52.51 13.41
N ALA A 39 -10.28 -53.23 13.80
CA ALA A 39 -8.91 -52.73 13.77
C ALA A 39 -8.43 -52.40 12.34
N LEU A 40 -8.83 -53.19 11.34
CA LEU A 40 -8.57 -52.90 9.92
C LEU A 40 -9.32 -51.65 9.43
N GLU A 41 -10.54 -51.41 9.91
CA GLU A 41 -11.31 -50.20 9.58
C GLU A 41 -10.73 -48.95 10.23
N GLU A 42 -10.35 -49.01 11.50
CA GLU A 42 -9.64 -47.91 12.18
C GLU A 42 -8.31 -47.60 11.49
N GLN A 43 -7.53 -48.62 11.11
CA GLN A 43 -6.29 -48.38 10.38
C GLN A 43 -6.54 -47.78 8.98
N ARG A 44 -7.68 -48.08 8.34
CA ARG A 44 -8.10 -47.45 7.06
C ARG A 44 -8.54 -46.00 7.27
N THR A 45 -9.32 -45.67 8.31
CA THR A 45 -9.73 -44.30 8.59
C THR A 45 -8.54 -43.44 9.03
N ALA A 46 -7.64 -43.95 9.87
CA ALA A 46 -6.41 -43.28 10.26
C ALA A 46 -5.47 -43.01 9.06
N ARG A 47 -5.31 -43.97 8.13
CA ARG A 47 -4.59 -43.75 6.86
C ARG A 47 -5.27 -42.67 6.01
N ARG A 48 -6.60 -42.74 5.83
CA ARG A 48 -7.38 -41.73 5.09
C ARG A 48 -7.28 -40.34 5.73
N TRP A 49 -7.27 -40.24 7.05
CA TRP A 49 -7.12 -38.97 7.79
C TRP A 49 -5.72 -38.37 7.61
N LYS A 50 -4.66 -39.19 7.74
CA LYS A 50 -3.28 -38.77 7.45
C LYS A 50 -3.09 -38.33 5.99
N VAL A 51 -3.76 -38.97 5.03
CA VAL A 51 -3.77 -38.54 3.62
C VAL A 51 -4.53 -37.22 3.44
N ARG A 52 -5.73 -37.06 4.03
CA ARG A 52 -6.48 -35.78 4.00
C ARG A 52 -5.68 -34.62 4.59
N ILE A 53 -5.01 -34.84 5.73
CA ILE A 53 -4.13 -33.84 6.35
C ILE A 53 -2.94 -33.51 5.42
N ARG A 54 -2.29 -34.50 4.80
CA ARG A 54 -1.21 -34.25 3.83
C ARG A 54 -1.69 -33.48 2.60
N LEU A 55 -2.88 -33.78 2.09
CA LEU A 55 -3.50 -33.05 0.97
C LEU A 55 -3.88 -31.61 1.36
N LEU A 56 -4.34 -31.38 2.60
CA LEU A 56 -4.56 -30.04 3.14
C LEU A 56 -3.26 -29.24 3.26
N TRP A 57 -2.18 -29.84 3.78
CA TRP A 57 -0.86 -29.19 3.84
C TRP A 57 -0.28 -28.94 2.45
N LEU A 58 -0.48 -29.85 1.49
CA LEU A 58 -0.04 -29.67 0.10
C LEU A 58 -0.86 -28.59 -0.63
N ALA A 59 -2.18 -28.51 -0.39
CA ALA A 59 -3.02 -27.43 -0.90
C ALA A 59 -2.65 -26.08 -0.28
N LEU A 60 -2.40 -26.02 1.04
CA LEU A 60 -1.91 -24.82 1.71
C LEU A 60 -0.54 -24.40 1.17
N PHE A 61 0.39 -25.34 0.98
CA PHE A 61 1.69 -25.07 0.39
C PHE A 61 1.59 -24.59 -1.07
N ALA A 62 0.67 -25.15 -1.86
CA ALA A 62 0.39 -24.67 -3.21
C ALA A 62 -0.22 -23.26 -3.23
N VAL A 63 -1.12 -22.93 -2.29
CA VAL A 63 -1.67 -21.58 -2.12
C VAL A 63 -0.59 -20.60 -1.66
N LEU A 64 0.29 -20.99 -0.74
CA LEU A 64 1.43 -20.18 -0.29
C LEU A 64 2.46 -19.96 -1.41
N LEU A 65 2.76 -20.98 -2.23
CA LEU A 65 3.59 -20.83 -3.43
C LEU A 65 2.92 -19.93 -4.46
N TRP A 66 1.60 -20.01 -4.65
CA TRP A 66 0.85 -19.16 -5.57
C TRP A 66 0.77 -17.70 -5.10
N MET A 67 0.67 -17.47 -3.78
CA MET A 67 0.81 -16.15 -3.18
C MET A 67 2.24 -15.62 -3.34
N ALA A 68 3.26 -16.41 -3.01
CA ALA A 68 4.67 -16.03 -3.18
C ALA A 68 5.07 -15.82 -4.65
N TYR A 69 4.44 -16.51 -5.60
CA TYR A 69 4.61 -16.29 -7.05
C TYR A 69 3.88 -15.03 -7.53
N ARG A 70 2.77 -14.64 -6.89
CA ARG A 70 2.09 -13.35 -7.12
C ARG A 70 2.79 -12.16 -6.44
N GLU A 71 3.55 -12.41 -5.38
CA GLU A 71 4.40 -11.42 -4.71
C GLU A 71 5.86 -11.42 -5.22
N MET A 72 6.22 -12.34 -6.14
CA MET A 72 7.44 -12.21 -6.92
C MET A 72 7.23 -11.09 -7.95
N PRO A 73 8.00 -9.99 -7.90
CA PRO A 73 7.94 -8.99 -8.96
C PRO A 73 8.47 -9.59 -10.26
N ASP A 74 7.80 -9.28 -11.39
CA ASP A 74 8.26 -9.65 -12.73
C ASP A 74 9.56 -8.92 -13.04
N SER A 75 10.67 -9.55 -12.67
CA SER A 75 11.99 -8.95 -12.62
C SER A 75 12.60 -8.92 -14.02
N ALA A 76 12.31 -7.81 -14.71
CA ALA A 76 12.81 -7.39 -16.02
C ALA A 76 12.31 -8.18 -17.24
N SER A 77 11.22 -7.71 -17.87
CA SER A 77 11.10 -7.72 -19.35
C SER A 77 10.06 -6.75 -19.95
N ILE A 78 9.74 -5.59 -19.35
CA ILE A 78 8.81 -4.60 -19.95
C ILE A 78 9.49 -3.77 -21.06
N SER A 79 10.05 -4.47 -22.05
CA SER A 79 10.74 -3.89 -23.21
C SER A 79 9.79 -3.33 -24.28
N THR A 80 8.48 -3.33 -24.03
CA THR A 80 7.45 -2.76 -24.92
C THR A 80 7.26 -1.25 -24.65
N PRO A 81 6.93 -0.44 -25.68
CA PRO A 81 6.51 0.95 -25.48
C PRO A 81 5.30 1.06 -24.55
N HIS A 82 5.43 1.78 -23.44
CA HIS A 82 4.35 1.95 -22.45
C HIS A 82 4.39 3.33 -21.76
N THR A 83 3.31 3.68 -21.09
CA THR A 83 3.22 4.80 -20.14
C THR A 83 3.53 4.28 -18.74
N ALA A 84 4.53 4.87 -18.05
CA ALA A 84 4.88 4.47 -16.69
C ALA A 84 4.08 5.29 -15.67
N LEU A 85 3.15 4.66 -14.96
CA LEU A 85 2.28 5.26 -13.94
C LEU A 85 2.96 5.22 -12.57
N ILE A 86 2.79 6.28 -11.78
CA ILE A 86 3.06 6.34 -10.34
C ILE A 86 1.89 7.06 -9.66
N GLU A 87 1.21 6.41 -8.72
CA GLU A 87 0.19 7.07 -7.90
C GLU A 87 0.78 7.89 -6.75
N ILE A 88 0.20 9.06 -6.49
CA ILE A 88 0.46 9.91 -5.33
C ILE A 88 -0.89 10.15 -4.63
N ARG A 89 -1.29 9.19 -3.80
CA ARG A 89 -2.63 9.11 -3.18
C ARG A 89 -2.57 9.32 -1.66
N GLY A 90 -3.44 10.19 -1.14
CA GLY A 90 -3.54 10.49 0.29
C GLY A 90 -2.51 11.51 0.81
N GLU A 91 -2.30 11.57 2.12
CA GLU A 91 -1.34 12.50 2.74
C GLU A 91 0.11 12.13 2.41
N ILE A 92 0.93 13.14 2.11
CA ILE A 92 2.37 13.01 1.82
C ILE A 92 3.17 13.16 3.12
N ALA A 93 3.38 12.07 3.86
CA ALA A 93 4.18 12.06 5.09
C ALA A 93 5.18 10.89 5.13
N ALA A 94 6.18 10.94 6.02
CA ALA A 94 7.32 10.01 6.04
C ALA A 94 6.93 8.54 6.29
N ASP A 95 5.80 8.31 6.93
CA ASP A 95 5.24 7.03 7.36
C ASP A 95 3.99 6.60 6.55
N THR A 96 3.71 7.30 5.44
CA THR A 96 2.62 7.01 4.49
C THR A 96 3.11 6.25 3.25
N GLU A 97 2.18 5.70 2.47
CA GLU A 97 2.50 5.09 1.17
C GLU A 97 2.97 6.17 0.15
N ALA A 98 2.48 7.41 0.24
CA ALA A 98 2.95 8.55 -0.55
C ALA A 98 4.24 9.23 0.00
N SER A 99 5.08 8.50 0.74
CA SER A 99 6.35 9.02 1.25
C SER A 99 7.41 9.14 0.15
N SER A 100 8.38 10.04 0.34
CA SER A 100 9.55 10.16 -0.54
C SER A 100 10.37 8.86 -0.63
N GLN A 101 10.33 7.98 0.38
CA GLN A 101 11.03 6.69 0.34
C GLN A 101 10.47 5.77 -0.76
N PHE A 102 9.14 5.66 -0.87
CA PHE A 102 8.50 4.85 -1.90
C PHE A 102 8.48 5.55 -3.26
N LEU A 103 8.22 6.86 -3.28
CA LEU A 103 8.11 7.63 -4.52
C LEU A 103 9.47 7.78 -5.23
N LEU A 104 10.60 7.95 -4.52
CA LEU A 104 11.94 7.91 -5.14
C LEU A 104 12.27 6.53 -5.74
N GLY A 105 11.82 5.44 -5.11
CA GLY A 105 11.97 4.08 -5.65
C GLY A 105 11.17 3.91 -6.94
N SER A 106 9.88 4.26 -6.89
CA SER A 106 8.93 4.22 -8.02
C SER A 106 9.43 5.04 -9.21
N LEU A 107 9.86 6.28 -8.95
CA LEU A 107 10.44 7.19 -9.93
C LEU A 107 11.67 6.58 -10.61
N ARG A 108 12.64 6.07 -9.85
CA ARG A 108 13.87 5.47 -10.43
C ARG A 108 13.54 4.32 -11.36
N SER A 109 12.67 3.39 -10.95
CA SER A 109 12.27 2.26 -11.81
C SER A 109 11.59 2.73 -13.10
N ALA A 110 10.65 3.68 -13.03
CA ALA A 110 9.98 4.24 -14.21
C ALA A 110 10.93 5.02 -15.15
N PHE A 111 11.93 5.69 -14.59
CA PHE A 111 12.95 6.43 -15.37
C PHE A 111 14.04 5.52 -15.95
N GLU A 112 14.41 4.43 -15.29
CA GLU A 112 15.41 3.46 -15.75
C GLU A 112 14.89 2.50 -16.84
N ASP A 113 13.59 2.17 -16.85
CA ASP A 113 13.02 1.26 -17.84
C ASP A 113 13.02 1.85 -19.27
N LYS A 114 13.48 1.08 -20.27
CA LYS A 114 13.63 1.56 -21.66
C LYS A 114 12.36 1.50 -22.51
N GLY A 115 11.34 0.77 -22.06
CA GLY A 115 10.01 0.73 -22.65
C GLY A 115 9.22 2.02 -22.38
N ALA A 116 9.32 2.53 -21.15
CA ALA A 116 8.60 3.72 -20.67
C ALA A 116 8.87 4.96 -21.54
N LYS A 117 7.81 5.53 -22.13
CA LYS A 117 7.88 6.71 -23.02
C LYS A 117 7.72 8.04 -22.29
N ALA A 118 6.96 8.03 -21.21
CA ALA A 118 6.82 9.13 -20.27
C ALA A 118 6.58 8.54 -18.87
N VAL A 119 6.79 9.35 -17.84
CA VAL A 119 6.32 9.05 -16.48
C VAL A 119 5.07 9.88 -16.22
N VAL A 120 3.99 9.25 -15.77
CA VAL A 120 2.73 9.90 -15.41
C VAL A 120 2.51 9.79 -13.90
N LEU A 121 2.46 10.94 -13.24
CA LEU A 121 2.11 11.06 -11.83
C LEU A 121 0.60 11.20 -11.72
N LEU A 122 -0.10 10.17 -11.24
CA LEU A 122 -1.54 10.24 -10.97
C LEU A 122 -1.75 10.72 -9.54
N ILE A 123 -2.23 11.95 -9.39
CA ILE A 123 -2.24 12.67 -8.11
C ILE A 123 -3.67 12.75 -7.56
N ASN A 124 -3.86 12.22 -6.35
CA ASN A 124 -5.06 12.43 -5.55
C ASN A 124 -4.69 12.63 -4.07
N SER A 125 -4.20 13.83 -3.77
CA SER A 125 -3.57 14.17 -2.49
C SER A 125 -3.90 15.60 -2.05
N PRO A 126 -4.29 15.81 -0.76
CA PRO A 126 -4.48 17.13 -0.18
C PRO A 126 -3.17 17.85 0.15
N GLY A 127 -2.02 17.19 -0.01
CA GLY A 127 -0.71 17.67 0.42
C GLY A 127 -0.17 16.90 1.62
N GLY A 128 0.56 17.59 2.49
CA GLY A 128 1.32 16.98 3.60
C GLY A 128 2.63 17.73 3.86
N SER A 129 3.70 16.98 4.13
CA SER A 129 5.00 17.51 4.52
C SER A 129 5.74 18.23 3.37
N PRO A 130 6.14 19.50 3.54
CA PRO A 130 6.93 20.21 2.52
C PRO A 130 8.31 19.59 2.30
N VAL A 131 8.89 18.96 3.34
CA VAL A 131 10.20 18.26 3.23
C VAL A 131 10.10 17.04 2.31
N GLN A 132 9.03 16.25 2.43
CA GLN A 132 8.81 15.09 1.56
C GLN A 132 8.61 15.55 0.10
N ALA A 133 7.77 16.57 -0.13
CA ALA A 133 7.51 17.09 -1.46
C ALA A 133 8.75 17.74 -2.11
N GLY A 134 9.60 18.44 -1.34
CA GLY A 134 10.88 18.96 -1.80
C GLY A 134 11.79 17.86 -2.36
N ILE A 135 12.02 16.81 -1.56
CA ILE A 135 12.85 15.65 -1.94
C ILE A 135 12.33 14.97 -3.22
N ILE A 136 11.01 14.86 -3.39
CA ILE A 136 10.39 14.26 -4.57
C ILE A 136 10.52 15.18 -5.80
N ASN A 137 10.29 16.49 -5.65
CA ASN A 137 10.43 17.48 -6.72
C ASN A 137 11.88 17.55 -7.25
N ASP A 138 12.87 17.58 -6.35
CA ASP A 138 14.30 17.57 -6.70
C ASP A 138 14.69 16.30 -7.48
N GLU A 139 14.18 15.13 -7.04
CA GLU A 139 14.45 13.86 -7.72
C GLU A 139 13.81 13.81 -9.11
N ILE A 140 12.58 14.32 -9.28
CA ILE A 140 11.93 14.44 -10.59
C ILE A 140 12.78 15.28 -11.53
N HIS A 141 13.23 16.47 -11.10
CA HIS A 141 14.11 17.33 -11.91
C HIS A 141 15.44 16.64 -12.26
N ARG A 142 16.05 15.92 -11.30
CA ARG A 142 17.30 15.18 -11.53
C ARG A 142 17.11 14.03 -12.53
N LEU A 143 16.02 13.27 -12.43
CA LEU A 143 15.75 12.12 -13.29
C LEU A 143 15.34 12.55 -14.71
N LYS A 144 14.50 13.59 -14.86
CA LYS A 144 14.21 14.21 -16.17
C LYS A 144 15.51 14.56 -16.91
N LYS A 145 16.43 15.26 -16.23
CA LYS A 145 17.73 15.66 -16.78
C LYS A 145 18.68 14.48 -17.08
N LEU A 146 18.55 13.35 -16.38
CA LEU A 146 19.42 12.18 -16.55
C LEU A 146 18.95 11.24 -17.66
N HIS A 147 17.64 11.14 -17.90
CA HIS A 147 17.03 10.15 -18.79
C HIS A 147 16.33 10.73 -20.03
N ASP A 148 16.20 12.06 -20.13
CA ASP A 148 15.54 12.77 -21.24
C ASP A 148 14.10 12.26 -21.53
N LYS A 149 13.36 12.01 -20.46
CA LYS A 149 11.95 11.56 -20.48
C LYS A 149 11.04 12.68 -19.97
N PRO A 150 9.89 12.93 -20.64
CA PRO A 150 8.88 13.86 -20.14
C PRO A 150 8.15 13.27 -18.93
N VAL A 151 7.69 14.16 -18.05
CA VAL A 151 6.84 13.87 -16.91
C VAL A 151 5.53 14.61 -17.05
N TYR A 152 4.41 13.91 -16.90
CA TYR A 152 3.08 14.50 -16.89
C TYR A 152 2.42 14.27 -15.54
N ALA A 153 1.78 15.28 -14.97
CA ALA A 153 0.88 15.09 -13.83
C ALA A 153 -0.55 14.97 -14.35
N VAL A 154 -1.32 14.04 -13.80
CA VAL A 154 -2.76 13.89 -14.02
C VAL A 154 -3.44 13.96 -12.66
N VAL A 155 -4.31 14.95 -12.45
CA VAL A 155 -5.03 15.13 -11.20
C VAL A 155 -6.36 14.40 -11.26
N GLU A 156 -6.64 13.54 -10.27
CA GLU A 156 -8.00 13.03 -10.02
C GLU A 156 -8.84 14.10 -9.31
N GLU A 157 -9.21 13.90 -8.05
CA GLU A 157 -10.04 14.83 -7.28
C GLU A 157 -9.23 16.01 -6.72
N THR A 158 -8.02 15.77 -6.18
CA THR A 158 -7.24 16.82 -5.49
C THR A 158 -5.74 16.76 -5.78
N CYS A 159 -5.14 17.92 -6.06
CA CYS A 159 -3.70 18.16 -6.09
C CYS A 159 -3.41 19.49 -5.38
N ALA A 160 -3.37 19.44 -4.05
CA ALA A 160 -3.28 20.61 -3.18
C ALA A 160 -1.96 20.64 -2.36
N SER A 161 -1.52 21.84 -2.01
CA SER A 161 -0.35 22.11 -1.16
C SER A 161 0.88 21.29 -1.59
N ALA A 162 1.45 20.45 -0.72
CA ALA A 162 2.62 19.62 -1.01
C ALA A 162 2.45 18.69 -2.25
N ALA A 163 1.21 18.31 -2.63
CA ALA A 163 0.97 17.56 -3.86
C ALA A 163 1.13 18.44 -5.11
N TYR A 164 0.75 19.70 -5.03
CA TYR A 164 0.98 20.68 -6.10
C TYR A 164 2.46 21.08 -6.19
N TYR A 165 3.18 21.12 -5.06
CA TYR A 165 4.64 21.26 -5.04
C TYR A 165 5.31 20.16 -5.87
N ILE A 166 4.87 18.91 -5.76
CA ILE A 166 5.37 17.80 -6.60
C ILE A 166 4.94 17.99 -8.07
N ALA A 167 3.66 18.28 -8.32
CA ALA A 167 3.12 18.44 -9.67
C ALA A 167 3.82 19.55 -10.48
N ALA A 168 4.33 20.59 -9.82
CA ALA A 168 5.10 21.66 -10.46
C ALA A 168 6.38 21.18 -11.17
N ALA A 169 6.93 20.01 -10.84
CA ALA A 169 8.07 19.42 -11.56
C ALA A 169 7.69 18.73 -12.90
N ALA A 170 6.40 18.52 -13.17
CA ALA A 170 5.93 17.96 -14.43
C ALA A 170 6.01 18.97 -15.59
N ASP A 171 6.25 18.47 -16.80
CA ASP A 171 6.29 19.28 -18.02
C ASP A 171 4.90 19.81 -18.39
N GLN A 172 3.85 19.00 -18.16
CA GLN A 172 2.44 19.39 -18.27
C GLN A 172 1.64 18.81 -17.09
N ILE A 173 0.59 19.52 -16.66
CA ILE A 173 -0.35 19.15 -15.61
C ILE A 173 -1.76 19.12 -16.21
N TYR A 174 -2.38 17.95 -16.21
CA TYR A 174 -3.73 17.67 -16.71
C TYR A 174 -4.73 17.52 -15.55
N VAL A 175 -5.97 17.96 -15.76
CA VAL A 175 -7.02 18.03 -14.71
C VAL A 175 -8.40 17.66 -15.28
N ASP A 176 -9.37 17.34 -14.41
CA ASP A 176 -10.78 17.58 -14.75
C ASP A 176 -11.17 19.03 -14.41
N LYS A 177 -12.29 19.51 -14.98
CA LYS A 177 -12.92 20.80 -14.66
C LYS A 177 -13.17 20.98 -13.16
N ALA A 178 -13.52 19.91 -12.45
CA ALA A 178 -13.87 19.92 -11.03
C ALA A 178 -12.70 19.57 -10.08
N SER A 179 -11.54 19.09 -10.58
CA SER A 179 -10.36 18.80 -9.76
C SER A 179 -9.94 20.01 -8.93
N ILE A 180 -9.55 19.80 -7.67
CA ILE A 180 -9.15 20.85 -6.73
C ILE A 180 -7.63 20.99 -6.74
N VAL A 181 -7.13 22.13 -7.24
CA VAL A 181 -5.70 22.35 -7.53
C VAL A 181 -5.19 23.62 -6.87
N GLY A 182 -3.93 23.61 -6.44
CA GLY A 182 -3.25 24.77 -5.84
C GLY A 182 -3.14 24.63 -4.33
N SER A 183 -3.85 25.46 -3.55
CA SER A 183 -3.63 25.60 -2.11
C SER A 183 -2.16 25.92 -1.79
N ILE A 184 -1.57 26.83 -2.58
CA ILE A 184 -0.16 27.21 -2.46
C ILE A 184 -0.01 28.12 -1.25
N GLY A 185 0.60 27.57 -0.21
CA GLY A 185 0.70 28.14 1.12
C GLY A 185 1.24 27.12 2.11
N VAL A 186 1.62 27.59 3.31
CA VAL A 186 2.16 26.77 4.39
C VAL A 186 1.45 27.20 5.69
N LEU A 187 1.12 26.22 6.54
CA LEU A 187 0.47 26.47 7.83
C LEU A 187 1.20 25.75 8.97
N MET A 188 0.99 26.25 10.18
CA MET A 188 1.41 25.64 11.44
C MET A 188 0.33 25.94 12.47
N ASP A 189 -0.39 24.90 12.88
CA ASP A 189 -1.60 25.01 13.71
C ASP A 189 -1.46 24.31 15.07
N GLY A 190 -2.54 24.32 15.84
CA GLY A 190 -2.59 23.81 17.20
C GLY A 190 -3.56 24.57 18.09
N PHE A 191 -4.02 23.92 19.16
CA PHE A 191 -5.00 24.48 20.09
C PHE A 191 -4.34 25.09 21.33
N GLY A 192 -4.88 26.20 21.83
CA GLY A 192 -4.51 26.78 23.13
C GLY A 192 -5.52 26.41 24.22
N PHE A 193 -5.05 25.84 25.34
CA PHE A 193 -5.91 25.29 26.40
C PHE A 193 -5.94 26.10 27.71
N THR A 194 -5.19 27.20 27.83
CA THR A 194 -5.08 27.99 29.07
C THR A 194 -6.44 28.36 29.67
N GLY A 195 -7.31 29.01 28.90
CA GLY A 195 -8.66 29.42 29.34
C GLY A 195 -9.68 28.27 29.54
N LEU A 196 -9.28 27.01 29.32
CA LEU A 196 -9.98 25.82 29.82
C LEU A 196 -9.38 25.39 31.16
N MET A 197 -8.05 25.29 31.24
CA MET A 197 -7.31 24.90 32.44
C MET A 197 -7.61 25.80 33.64
N ASP A 198 -7.70 27.11 33.42
CA ASP A 198 -8.08 28.09 34.44
C ASP A 198 -9.46 27.79 35.06
N LYS A 199 -10.40 27.26 34.26
CA LYS A 199 -11.78 26.93 34.69
C LYS A 199 -11.88 25.61 35.44
N VAL A 200 -10.94 24.68 35.22
CA VAL A 200 -10.90 23.36 35.88
C VAL A 200 -9.83 23.26 36.97
N GLY A 201 -9.11 24.35 37.26
CA GLY A 201 -8.11 24.42 38.33
C GLY A 201 -6.81 23.66 38.04
N VAL A 202 -6.46 23.46 36.76
CA VAL A 202 -5.23 22.73 36.37
C VAL A 202 -4.11 23.72 36.12
N GLU A 203 -3.09 23.72 36.98
CA GLU A 203 -1.91 24.58 36.87
C GLU A 203 -0.82 23.96 35.98
N ARG A 204 -0.16 24.78 35.13
CA ARG A 204 0.94 24.33 34.26
C ARG A 204 2.31 24.72 34.80
N ARG A 205 3.06 23.76 35.33
CA ARG A 205 4.42 23.96 35.89
C ARG A 205 5.51 23.58 34.90
N LEU A 206 5.79 24.46 33.94
CA LEU A 206 6.87 24.27 32.96
C LEU A 206 8.23 24.70 33.52
N LEU A 207 9.23 23.82 33.42
CA LEU A 207 10.64 24.13 33.68
C LEU A 207 11.46 23.71 32.45
N THR A 208 12.35 24.58 31.97
CA THR A 208 13.08 24.39 30.71
C THR A 208 14.52 24.90 30.77
N ALA A 209 15.45 24.14 30.19
CA ALA A 209 16.74 24.66 29.74
C ALA A 209 16.60 25.19 28.29
N GLY A 210 17.13 26.39 28.04
CA GLY A 210 16.99 27.10 26.76
C GLY A 210 15.72 27.96 26.70
N VAL A 211 15.89 29.26 26.42
CA VAL A 211 14.82 30.30 26.54
C VAL A 211 13.58 29.98 25.69
N ASN A 212 13.77 29.40 24.50
CA ASN A 212 12.68 29.09 23.57
C ASN A 212 12.21 27.62 23.63
N LYS A 213 12.59 26.84 24.66
CA LYS A 213 12.27 25.40 24.69
C LYS A 213 10.78 25.08 24.94
N GLY A 214 10.01 26.06 25.41
CA GLY A 214 8.54 26.09 25.46
C GLY A 214 7.90 26.82 24.26
N PHE A 215 8.46 26.66 23.06
CA PHE A 215 7.88 27.15 21.80
C PHE A 215 6.72 26.25 21.33
N LEU A 216 5.73 26.82 20.63
CA LEU A 216 4.51 26.14 20.11
C LEU A 216 3.70 25.38 21.18
N ASP A 217 3.68 25.93 22.40
CA ASP A 217 3.38 25.16 23.60
C ASP A 217 1.92 25.34 24.09
N PRO A 218 1.02 24.35 23.90
CA PRO A 218 -0.43 24.56 23.86
C PRO A 218 -1.09 24.83 25.22
N PHE A 219 -0.40 24.52 26.32
CA PHE A 219 -0.86 24.79 27.69
C PHE A 219 -0.21 26.05 28.30
N SER A 220 0.41 26.89 27.46
CA SER A 220 1.06 28.15 27.83
C SER A 220 0.43 29.33 27.07
N PRO A 221 0.40 30.56 27.63
CA PRO A 221 -0.06 31.74 26.89
C PRO A 221 0.82 32.01 25.64
N GLN A 222 0.22 32.43 24.53
CA GLN A 222 0.99 32.72 23.31
C GLN A 222 1.96 33.89 23.53
N ASN A 223 3.25 33.61 23.30
CA ASN A 223 4.34 34.58 23.33
C ASN A 223 4.46 35.30 21.97
N ALA A 224 4.53 36.64 21.99
CA ALA A 224 4.58 37.45 20.77
C ALA A 224 5.88 37.26 19.95
N THR A 225 7.03 37.13 20.62
CA THR A 225 8.33 36.85 19.98
C THR A 225 8.33 35.46 19.33
N HIS A 226 7.71 34.48 19.98
CA HIS A 226 7.52 33.14 19.40
C HIS A 226 6.59 33.17 18.19
N ARG A 227 5.48 33.93 18.24
CA ARG A 227 4.59 34.10 17.09
C ARG A 227 5.30 34.75 15.90
N ALA A 228 6.10 35.78 16.14
CA ALA A 228 6.90 36.42 15.09
C ALA A 228 7.89 35.42 14.45
N TYR A 229 8.67 34.70 15.26
CA TYR A 229 9.60 33.67 14.79
C TYR A 229 8.90 32.54 14.00
N ALA A 230 7.72 32.10 14.44
CA ALA A 230 6.91 31.14 13.70
C ALA A 230 6.43 31.69 12.35
N GLN A 231 6.04 32.96 12.30
CA GLN A 231 5.61 33.62 11.06
C GLN A 231 6.78 33.79 10.08
N ASP A 232 7.96 34.19 10.54
CA ASP A 232 9.15 34.33 9.70
C ASP A 232 9.57 32.98 9.08
N MET A 233 9.55 31.90 9.87
CA MET A 233 9.78 30.54 9.40
C MET A 233 8.71 30.07 8.39
N LEU A 234 7.43 30.39 8.61
CA LEU A 234 6.37 30.10 7.63
C LEU A 234 6.56 30.89 6.33
N ASN A 235 6.98 32.16 6.42
CA ASN A 235 7.26 33.01 5.26
C ASN A 235 8.42 32.43 4.42
N GLU A 236 9.47 31.90 5.07
CA GLU A 236 10.62 31.28 4.40
C GLU A 236 10.21 30.02 3.62
N ILE A 237 9.50 29.08 4.26
CA ILE A 237 9.04 27.83 3.61
C ILE A 237 8.02 28.15 2.51
N HIS A 238 7.19 29.18 2.69
CA HIS A 238 6.24 29.62 1.68
C HIS A 238 6.95 30.24 0.46
N ALA A 239 7.99 31.04 0.65
CA ALA A 239 8.81 31.57 -0.45
C ALA A 239 9.44 30.44 -1.28
N GLN A 240 9.97 29.40 -0.64
CA GLN A 240 10.51 28.21 -1.31
C GLN A 240 9.45 27.52 -2.20
N PHE A 241 8.21 27.38 -1.71
CA PHE A 241 7.10 26.82 -2.50
C PHE A 241 6.69 27.74 -3.67
N ILE A 242 6.61 29.05 -3.45
CA ILE A 242 6.34 30.04 -4.51
C ILE A 242 7.39 29.92 -5.64
N ASP A 243 8.68 29.84 -5.29
CA ASP A 243 9.77 29.80 -6.26
C ASP A 243 9.83 28.47 -7.06
N VAL A 244 9.45 27.35 -6.43
CA VAL A 244 9.24 26.08 -7.14
C VAL A 244 8.06 26.16 -8.12
N VAL A 245 6.93 26.75 -7.72
CA VAL A 245 5.78 26.94 -8.63
C VAL A 245 6.15 27.87 -9.78
N ARG A 246 6.84 28.98 -9.52
CA ARG A 246 7.35 29.90 -10.56
C ARG A 246 8.28 29.20 -11.53
N THR A 247 9.21 28.39 -11.05
CA THR A 247 10.19 27.68 -11.88
C THR A 247 9.54 26.61 -12.75
N GLY A 248 8.63 25.80 -12.18
CA GLY A 248 7.94 24.73 -12.92
C GLY A 248 6.90 25.22 -13.94
N ARG A 249 6.17 26.29 -13.59
CA ARG A 249 5.10 26.85 -14.43
C ARG A 249 5.59 27.92 -15.41
N GLY A 250 6.64 28.67 -15.07
CA GLY A 250 7.25 29.70 -15.91
C GLY A 250 6.23 30.70 -16.48
N ASP A 251 6.44 31.13 -17.73
CA ASP A 251 5.58 32.08 -18.45
C ASP A 251 4.10 31.65 -18.62
N ARG A 252 3.77 30.39 -18.28
CA ARG A 252 2.37 29.89 -18.29
C ARG A 252 1.59 30.47 -17.12
N LEU A 253 2.26 30.75 -15.99
CA LEU A 253 1.68 31.20 -14.73
C LEU A 253 1.21 32.66 -14.81
N LYS A 254 -0.01 32.92 -14.36
CA LYS A 254 -0.60 34.27 -14.33
C LYS A 254 -0.80 34.68 -12.88
N GLU A 255 0.22 35.33 -12.32
CA GLU A 255 0.20 35.77 -10.92
C GLU A 255 -0.96 36.75 -10.65
N THR A 256 -1.71 36.46 -9.59
CA THR A 256 -2.71 37.35 -8.99
C THR A 256 -2.43 37.43 -7.48
N PRO A 257 -2.91 38.47 -6.76
CA PRO A 257 -2.68 38.61 -5.32
C PRO A 257 -3.14 37.39 -4.50
N GLU A 258 -4.11 36.63 -5.00
CA GLU A 258 -4.71 35.47 -4.36
C GLU A 258 -3.99 34.15 -4.71
N LEU A 259 -3.10 34.12 -5.71
CA LEU A 259 -2.54 32.87 -6.24
C LEU A 259 -1.73 32.09 -5.18
N PHE A 260 -1.00 32.81 -4.33
CA PHE A 260 -0.17 32.30 -3.24
C PHE A 260 -0.78 32.62 -1.87
N SER A 261 -2.11 32.56 -1.76
CA SER A 261 -2.84 32.87 -0.51
C SER A 261 -3.25 31.64 0.32
N GLY A 262 -2.83 30.44 -0.10
CA GLY A 262 -3.38 29.17 0.41
C GLY A 262 -4.72 28.76 -0.21
N LEU A 263 -5.32 29.56 -1.10
CA LEU A 263 -6.55 29.19 -1.79
C LEU A 263 -6.35 28.07 -2.83
N ALA A 264 -7.35 27.20 -2.93
CA ALA A 264 -7.47 26.19 -3.98
C ALA A 264 -8.46 26.63 -5.07
N TRP A 265 -8.28 26.08 -6.26
CA TRP A 265 -9.03 26.44 -7.46
C TRP A 265 -9.58 25.18 -8.14
N SER A 266 -10.74 25.27 -8.80
CA SER A 266 -11.19 24.19 -9.69
C SER A 266 -10.27 24.10 -10.92
N GLY A 267 -10.13 22.92 -11.53
CA GLY A 267 -9.23 22.69 -12.66
C GLY A 267 -9.47 23.63 -13.84
N GLN A 268 -10.74 23.97 -14.11
CA GLN A 268 -11.10 25.01 -15.10
C GLN A 268 -10.47 26.38 -14.77
N LYS A 269 -10.44 26.78 -13.50
CA LYS A 269 -9.82 28.03 -13.04
C LYS A 269 -8.29 27.89 -12.92
N ALA A 270 -7.78 26.70 -12.60
CA ALA A 270 -6.35 26.39 -12.59
C ALA A 270 -5.72 26.55 -13.97
N ILE A 271 -6.33 26.02 -15.04
CA ILE A 271 -5.89 26.24 -16.44
C ILE A 271 -5.94 27.74 -16.77
N ALA A 272 -7.02 28.44 -16.40
CA ALA A 272 -7.12 29.88 -16.65
C ALA A 272 -6.00 30.69 -15.98
N LEU A 273 -5.55 30.29 -14.79
CA LEU A 273 -4.41 30.86 -14.04
C LEU A 273 -3.02 30.32 -14.47
N GLY A 274 -2.97 29.29 -15.32
CA GLY A 274 -1.71 28.62 -15.68
C GLY A 274 -1.16 27.66 -14.62
N LEU A 275 -1.92 27.34 -13.58
CA LEU A 275 -1.59 26.31 -12.59
C LEU A 275 -1.68 24.89 -13.17
N ALA A 276 -2.54 24.70 -14.16
CA ALA A 276 -2.61 23.50 -15.00
C ALA A 276 -2.48 23.92 -16.49
N ASP A 277 -2.30 22.96 -17.39
CA ASP A 277 -2.05 23.23 -18.82
C ASP A 277 -3.29 22.94 -19.68
N ASP A 278 -3.92 21.77 -19.52
CA ASP A 278 -5.16 21.39 -20.24
C ASP A 278 -5.99 20.38 -19.42
N TYR A 279 -7.14 19.96 -19.95
CA TYR A 279 -7.93 18.87 -19.39
C TYR A 279 -7.40 17.50 -19.84
N GLY A 280 -7.52 16.48 -18.99
CA GLY A 280 -7.19 15.10 -19.39
C GLY A 280 -7.35 14.07 -18.28
N SER A 281 -7.73 12.85 -18.66
CA SER A 281 -7.66 11.65 -17.81
C SER A 281 -6.38 10.85 -18.09
N LEU A 282 -6.05 9.88 -17.24
CA LEU A 282 -4.89 9.00 -17.40
C LEU A 282 -4.87 8.32 -18.79
N ASP A 283 -5.96 7.65 -19.16
CA ASP A 283 -6.10 6.95 -20.45
C ASP A 283 -5.96 7.91 -21.64
N GLN A 284 -6.48 9.14 -21.49
CA GLN A 284 -6.36 10.16 -22.52
C GLN A 284 -4.90 10.62 -22.67
N VAL A 285 -4.21 10.91 -21.57
CA VAL A 285 -2.80 11.32 -21.60
C VAL A 285 -1.92 10.19 -22.16
N ALA A 286 -2.13 8.94 -21.74
CA ALA A 286 -1.41 7.78 -22.25
C ALA A 286 -1.57 7.60 -23.78
N ARG A 287 -2.81 7.57 -24.29
CA ARG A 287 -3.12 7.40 -25.72
C ARG A 287 -2.77 8.63 -26.56
N GLU A 288 -3.11 9.83 -26.11
CA GLU A 288 -3.13 11.05 -26.94
C GLU A 288 -1.91 11.97 -26.74
N VAL A 289 -1.25 11.93 -25.58
CA VAL A 289 -0.03 12.72 -25.30
C VAL A 289 1.22 11.84 -25.39
N VAL A 290 1.29 10.77 -24.59
CA VAL A 290 2.44 9.84 -24.54
C VAL A 290 2.54 8.97 -25.79
N LYS A 291 1.41 8.71 -26.46
CA LYS A 291 1.27 7.77 -27.59
C LYS A 291 1.63 6.32 -27.23
N ALA A 292 1.39 5.93 -25.98
CA ALA A 292 1.55 4.57 -25.48
C ALA A 292 0.40 4.26 -24.52
N GLU A 293 -0.67 3.66 -25.06
CA GLU A 293 -1.91 3.39 -24.33
C GLU A 293 -1.79 2.23 -23.32
N ASP A 294 -0.80 1.34 -23.49
CA ASP A 294 -0.40 0.38 -22.46
C ASP A 294 0.17 1.13 -21.25
N ILE A 295 -0.53 1.07 -20.11
CA ILE A 295 -0.11 1.68 -18.85
C ILE A 295 0.46 0.60 -17.92
N VAL A 296 1.61 0.90 -17.32
CA VAL A 296 2.32 0.03 -16.38
C VAL A 296 2.51 0.77 -15.07
N ASP A 297 2.04 0.20 -13.97
CA ASP A 297 2.17 0.77 -12.63
C ASP A 297 3.54 0.45 -12.01
N TYR A 298 4.25 1.50 -11.59
CA TYR A 298 5.55 1.44 -10.90
C TYR A 298 5.43 1.81 -9.40
N THR A 299 4.22 2.05 -8.89
CA THR A 299 3.97 2.50 -7.52
C THR A 299 4.44 1.45 -6.50
N GLN A 300 5.43 1.83 -5.68
CA GLN A 300 5.91 0.98 -4.60
C GLN A 300 5.07 1.19 -3.35
N HIS A 301 4.54 0.10 -2.78
CA HIS A 301 3.80 0.09 -1.53
C HIS A 301 4.53 -0.72 -0.46
N GLU A 302 4.11 -0.65 0.81
CA GLU A 302 4.63 -1.57 1.83
C GLU A 302 4.33 -3.05 1.49
N ASN A 303 5.33 -3.91 1.65
CA ASN A 303 5.16 -5.35 1.45
C ASN A 303 4.01 -5.91 2.31
N VAL A 304 3.23 -6.84 1.77
CA VAL A 304 2.06 -7.42 2.46
C VAL A 304 2.47 -8.04 3.80
N ALA A 305 3.63 -8.67 3.86
CA ALA A 305 4.20 -9.23 5.09
C ALA A 305 4.43 -8.19 6.21
N SER A 306 4.90 -6.97 5.90
CA SER A 306 5.07 -5.93 6.93
C SER A 306 3.75 -5.29 7.34
N ARG A 307 2.82 -5.07 6.39
CA ARG A 307 1.45 -4.63 6.70
C ARG A 307 0.70 -5.66 7.57
N LEU A 308 0.91 -6.96 7.34
CA LEU A 308 0.41 -8.04 8.18
C LEU A 308 1.06 -8.02 9.58
N ALA A 309 2.39 -7.95 9.65
CA ALA A 309 3.13 -7.92 10.92
C ALA A 309 2.75 -6.72 11.80
N LYS A 310 2.57 -5.52 11.22
CA LYS A 310 2.05 -4.34 11.92
C LYS A 310 0.66 -4.61 12.53
N ARG A 311 -0.28 -5.15 11.75
CA ARG A 311 -1.66 -5.43 12.22
C ARG A 311 -1.73 -6.50 13.31
N PHE A 312 -0.96 -7.58 13.18
CA PHE A 312 -0.88 -8.61 14.23
C PHE A 312 -0.14 -8.11 15.48
N GLY A 313 0.95 -7.35 15.31
CA GLY A 313 1.70 -6.74 16.40
C GLY A 313 0.85 -5.75 17.22
N ALA A 314 0.07 -4.91 16.55
CA ALA A 314 -0.87 -3.99 17.20
C ALA A 314 -1.92 -4.75 18.02
N GLY A 315 -2.62 -5.73 17.43
CA GLY A 315 -3.66 -6.49 18.14
C GLY A 315 -3.14 -7.30 19.35
N VAL A 316 -1.91 -7.83 19.27
CA VAL A 316 -1.25 -8.50 20.41
C VAL A 316 -0.82 -7.47 21.46
N GLY A 317 -0.30 -6.30 21.05
CA GLY A 317 0.08 -5.20 21.95
C GLY A 317 -1.11 -4.65 22.73
N GLU A 318 -2.22 -4.34 22.06
CA GLU A 318 -3.47 -3.91 22.69
C GLU A 318 -4.00 -4.96 23.67
N SER A 319 -3.99 -6.24 23.28
CA SER A 319 -4.39 -7.35 24.16
C SER A 319 -3.52 -7.43 25.42
N ALA A 320 -2.21 -7.26 25.29
CA ALA A 320 -1.29 -7.24 26.42
C ALA A 320 -1.49 -6.02 27.33
N MET A 321 -1.72 -4.83 26.75
CA MET A 321 -2.00 -3.62 27.52
C MET A 321 -3.34 -3.69 28.26
N GLN A 322 -4.40 -4.22 27.64
CA GLN A 322 -5.68 -4.45 28.31
C GLN A 322 -5.57 -5.45 29.46
N LEU A 323 -4.75 -6.50 29.31
CA LEU A 323 -4.47 -7.44 30.39
C LEU A 323 -3.67 -6.80 31.54
N MET A 324 -2.65 -5.98 31.24
CA MET A 324 -1.92 -5.23 32.27
C MET A 324 -2.81 -4.22 33.00
N GLN A 325 -3.63 -3.44 32.29
CA GLN A 325 -4.57 -2.48 32.89
C GLN A 325 -5.64 -3.15 33.76
N ARG A 326 -6.03 -4.39 33.46
CA ARG A 326 -6.91 -5.21 34.31
C ARG A 326 -6.19 -5.89 35.48
N ALA A 327 -4.87 -6.05 35.40
CA ALA A 327 -4.05 -6.65 36.45
C ALA A 327 -3.54 -5.63 37.49
N THR A 328 -3.47 -4.34 37.14
CA THR A 328 -3.14 -3.26 38.08
C THR A 328 -4.34 -2.92 38.98
N PRO A 329 -4.30 -3.18 40.31
CA PRO A 329 -5.37 -2.75 41.20
C PRO A 329 -5.36 -1.22 41.33
N VAL A 330 -6.53 -0.59 41.25
CA VAL A 330 -6.69 0.84 41.52
C VAL A 330 -6.49 1.07 43.01
N LEU A 331 -5.34 1.64 43.37
CA LEU A 331 -5.10 2.19 44.71
C LEU A 331 -6.05 3.38 44.92
N ARG A 332 -6.85 3.31 46.00
CA ARG A 332 -7.70 4.37 46.54
C ARG A 332 -7.06 4.98 47.78
#